data_AF-A0AAU1R866-F1
#
_entry.id   AF-A0AAU1R866-F1
#
_cell.length_a   1.000
_cell.length_b   1.000
_cell.length_c   1.000
_cell.angle_alpha   90.00
_cell.angle_beta   90.00
_cell.angle_gamma   90.00
#
_symmetry.space_group_name_H-M   'P 1'
#
loop_
_entity.id
_entity.type
_entity.pdbx_description
1 polymer ?
#
loop_
_entity_poly.entity_id
_entity_poly.type
_entity_poly.pdbx_seq_one_letter_code
_entity_poly.pdbx_strand_id
1 'polypeptide(L)'
;MKTRDGRRLLTRRELADEHGLSVPTLERLWAKRDDNDHPEPAEKDGRTLYWDAAEWAAWHAKLNAPADEIGPAEFARILDHKHTKWVSEAARSSTPPQGFPVPDRWEEGPRGRRPIWQRARAQQYADTPGLRAPRAGAGRPAGRSRVPYLYAGDERLTLARQVLAEHPDESNAQLIDRLEQLADTTASRSTWTKILATARHTTEEE
;
A
#
# COMPACT_ATOMS: atom_id res chain seq x y z
N MET A 1 24.24 40.81 -21.20
CA MET A 1 23.54 40.81 -19.92
C MET A 1 22.98 42.21 -19.75
N LYS A 2 21.70 42.34 -19.41
CA LYS A 2 21.05 43.64 -19.17
C LYS A 2 20.73 43.75 -17.68
N THR A 3 20.79 44.93 -17.10
CA THR A 3 20.40 45.17 -15.71
C THR A 3 19.32 46.22 -15.69
N ARG A 4 18.21 45.95 -15.00
CA ARG A 4 17.07 46.88 -14.89
C ARG A 4 16.48 46.79 -13.49
N ASP A 5 16.27 47.93 -12.84
CA ASP A 5 15.74 48.01 -11.46
C ASP A 5 16.48 47.10 -10.45
N GLY A 6 17.81 46.97 -10.62
CA GLY A 6 18.66 46.10 -9.78
C GLY A 6 18.59 44.60 -10.10
N ARG A 7 17.77 44.19 -11.07
CA ARG A 7 17.59 42.79 -11.51
C ARG A 7 18.46 42.47 -12.71
N ARG A 8 19.09 41.29 -12.71
CA ARG A 8 19.88 40.77 -13.83
C ARG A 8 18.93 40.14 -14.84
N LEU A 9 18.88 40.70 -16.04
CA LEU A 9 18.09 40.22 -17.15
C LEU A 9 18.99 39.51 -18.16
N LEU A 10 18.70 38.24 -18.41
CA LEU A 10 19.48 37.36 -19.29
C LEU A 10 18.65 36.91 -20.48
N THR A 11 19.31 36.84 -21.63
CA THR A 11 18.75 36.20 -22.82
C THR A 11 18.83 34.67 -22.70
N ARG A 12 18.11 33.96 -23.57
CA ARG A 12 18.13 32.48 -23.59
C ARG A 12 19.54 31.92 -23.78
N ARG A 13 20.37 32.58 -24.60
CA ARG A 13 21.77 32.15 -24.83
C ARG A 13 22.61 32.34 -23.57
N GLU A 14 22.42 33.46 -22.87
CA GLU A 14 23.16 33.74 -21.63
C GLU A 14 22.73 32.82 -20.49
N LEU A 15 21.45 32.44 -20.40
CA LEU A 15 20.97 31.41 -19.47
C LEU A 15 21.60 30.04 -19.78
N ALA A 16 21.73 29.69 -21.06
CA ALA A 16 22.40 28.46 -21.49
C ALA A 16 23.87 28.45 -21.04
N ASP A 17 24.58 29.56 -21.28
CA ASP A 17 25.99 29.70 -20.90
C ASP A 17 26.17 29.67 -19.36
N GLU A 18 25.33 30.38 -18.60
CA GLU A 18 25.44 30.50 -17.13
C GLU A 18 25.07 29.19 -16.40
N HIS A 19 24.09 28.43 -16.92
CA HIS A 19 23.64 27.18 -16.30
C HIS A 19 24.22 25.91 -16.94
N GLY A 20 25.10 26.04 -17.93
CA GLY A 20 25.71 24.91 -18.64
C GLY A 20 24.72 24.07 -19.44
N LEU A 21 23.64 24.68 -19.94
CA LEU A 21 22.57 24.03 -20.69
C LEU A 21 22.71 24.30 -22.19
N SER A 22 22.18 23.40 -23.01
CA SER A 22 22.09 23.65 -24.44
C SER A 22 20.90 24.55 -24.78
N VAL A 23 21.06 25.47 -25.74
CA VAL A 23 19.97 26.33 -26.24
C VAL A 23 18.73 25.51 -26.67
N PRO A 24 18.85 24.36 -27.38
CA PRO A 24 17.70 23.52 -27.71
C PRO A 24 16.94 23.00 -26.48
N THR A 25 17.64 22.76 -25.36
CA THR A 25 17.00 22.34 -24.11
C THR A 25 16.11 23.47 -23.58
N LEU A 26 16.61 24.70 -23.59
CA LEU A 26 15.84 25.88 -23.17
C LEU A 26 14.66 26.17 -24.10
N GLU A 27 14.81 25.96 -25.41
CA GLU A 27 13.70 26.09 -26.37
C GLU A 27 12.60 25.06 -26.10
N ARG A 28 12.98 23.81 -25.82
CA ARG A 28 12.04 22.75 -25.44
C ARG A 28 11.31 23.08 -24.13
N LEU A 29 12.02 23.60 -23.13
CA LEU A 29 11.42 24.03 -21.86
C LEU A 29 10.43 25.18 -22.06
N TRP A 30 10.77 26.14 -22.92
CA TRP A 30 9.90 27.25 -23.27
C TRP A 30 8.66 26.83 -24.07
N ALA A 31 8.81 25.87 -24.98
CA ALA A 31 7.69 25.32 -25.74
C ALA A 31 6.65 24.64 -24.83
N LYS A 32 7.10 24.07 -23.71
CA LYS A 32 6.27 23.43 -22.68
C LYS A 32 5.95 24.36 -21.50
N ARG A 33 6.07 25.69 -21.66
CA ARG A 33 5.85 26.66 -20.58
C ARG A 33 4.51 26.52 -19.87
N ASP A 34 3.47 26.13 -20.63
CA ASP A 34 2.11 25.94 -20.12
C ASP A 34 2.00 24.69 -19.21
N ASP A 35 2.91 23.72 -19.34
CA ASP A 35 2.93 22.47 -18.57
C ASP A 35 3.93 22.47 -17.40
N ASN A 36 4.93 23.35 -17.42
CA ASN A 36 6.07 23.31 -16.49
C ASN A 36 6.23 24.60 -15.66
N ASP A 37 5.22 25.47 -15.66
CA ASP A 37 5.20 26.75 -14.95
C ASP A 37 6.45 27.61 -15.27
N HIS A 38 6.95 27.57 -16.51
CA HIS A 38 8.13 28.34 -16.89
C HIS A 38 7.85 29.84 -16.71
N PRO A 39 8.78 30.60 -16.08
CA PRO A 39 8.58 32.02 -15.84
C PRO A 39 8.42 32.80 -17.14
N GLU A 40 7.55 33.81 -17.10
CA GLU A 40 7.36 34.71 -18.23
C GLU A 40 8.60 35.60 -18.44
N PRO A 41 8.82 36.10 -19.67
CA PRO A 41 9.90 37.04 -19.94
C PRO A 41 9.64 38.36 -19.20
N ALA A 42 10.58 38.79 -18.37
CA ALA A 42 10.52 40.06 -17.66
C ALA A 42 10.58 41.26 -18.62
N GLU A 43 11.23 41.10 -19.77
CA GLU A 43 11.31 42.15 -20.79
C GLU A 43 11.41 41.57 -22.21
N LYS A 44 10.90 42.36 -23.17
CA LYS A 44 11.07 42.11 -24.61
C LYS A 44 11.71 43.34 -25.26
N ASP A 45 12.86 43.14 -25.87
CA ASP A 45 13.57 44.16 -26.65
C ASP A 45 13.59 43.72 -28.12
N GLY A 46 12.69 44.29 -28.92
CA GLY A 46 12.46 43.86 -30.30
C GLY A 46 12.00 42.38 -30.40
N ARG A 47 12.86 41.52 -30.95
CA ARG A 47 12.62 40.06 -31.06
C ARG A 47 13.27 39.27 -29.92
N THR A 48 14.08 39.92 -29.09
CA THR A 48 14.83 39.25 -28.01
C THR A 48 14.02 39.27 -26.73
N LEU A 49 13.89 38.11 -26.10
CA LEU A 49 13.26 37.94 -24.79
C LEU A 49 14.33 37.91 -23.71
N TYR A 50 14.01 38.55 -22.58
CA TYR A 50 14.85 38.61 -21.41
C TYR A 50 14.09 38.04 -20.22
N TRP A 51 14.75 37.17 -19.47
CA TRP A 51 14.24 36.62 -18.22
C TRP A 51 15.01 37.18 -17.05
N ASP A 52 14.34 37.32 -15.92
CA ASP A 52 15.01 37.58 -14.65
C ASP A 52 15.86 36.37 -14.28
N ALA A 53 17.15 36.59 -14.07
CA ALA A 53 18.13 35.54 -13.79
C ALA A 53 17.82 34.81 -12.48
N ALA A 54 17.39 35.54 -11.44
CA ALA A 54 17.12 34.96 -10.13
C ALA A 54 15.81 34.17 -10.15
N GLU A 55 14.77 34.70 -10.79
CA GLU A 55 13.48 34.01 -10.96
C GLU A 55 13.64 32.74 -11.80
N TRP A 56 14.36 32.84 -12.92
CA TRP A 56 14.62 31.70 -13.79
C TRP A 56 15.45 30.64 -13.08
N ALA A 57 16.52 31.04 -12.37
CA ALA A 57 17.34 30.09 -11.61
C ALA A 57 16.57 29.40 -10.49
N ALA A 58 15.68 30.12 -9.78
CA ALA A 58 14.83 29.54 -8.75
C ALA A 58 13.83 28.53 -9.34
N TRP A 59 13.19 28.87 -10.46
CA TRP A 59 12.33 27.95 -11.19
C TRP A 59 13.09 26.72 -11.68
N HIS A 60 14.26 26.91 -12.30
CA HIS A 60 15.07 25.82 -12.84
C HIS A 60 15.62 24.92 -11.72
N ALA A 61 15.97 25.49 -10.57
CA ALA A 61 16.34 24.73 -9.38
C ALA A 61 15.17 23.93 -8.81
N LYS A 62 13.94 24.47 -8.85
CA LYS A 62 12.73 23.71 -8.49
C LYS A 62 12.43 22.60 -9.48
N LEU A 63 12.63 22.84 -10.78
CA LEU A 63 12.42 21.87 -11.84
C LEU A 63 13.43 20.71 -11.77
N ASN A 64 14.68 21.00 -11.40
CA ASN A 64 15.75 20.01 -11.26
C ASN A 64 16.01 19.60 -9.81
N ALA A 65 15.24 20.09 -8.85
CA ALA A 65 15.26 19.55 -7.50
C ALA A 65 15.03 18.05 -7.64
N PRO A 66 15.81 17.19 -6.95
CA PRO A 66 15.59 15.75 -6.99
C PRO A 66 14.13 15.55 -6.60
N ALA A 67 13.33 15.16 -7.60
CA ALA A 67 11.88 15.16 -7.50
C ALA A 67 11.53 14.35 -6.25
N ASP A 68 10.97 15.04 -5.24
CA ASP A 68 10.89 14.62 -3.83
C ASP A 68 11.04 13.10 -3.67
N GLU A 69 12.29 12.64 -3.62
CA GLU A 69 12.58 11.22 -3.55
C GLU A 69 12.32 10.81 -2.12
N ILE A 70 11.23 10.08 -1.92
CA ILE A 70 10.77 9.71 -0.61
C ILE A 70 11.20 8.29 -0.29
N GLY A 71 11.80 8.15 0.89
CA GLY A 71 12.01 6.84 1.49
C GLY A 71 10.72 6.26 2.06
N PRO A 72 10.76 5.02 2.57
CA PRO A 72 9.59 4.30 3.06
C PRO A 72 8.89 4.99 4.25
N ALA A 73 9.60 5.80 5.04
CA ALA A 73 9.03 6.52 6.18
C ALA A 73 8.10 7.64 5.73
N GLU A 74 8.51 8.38 4.70
CA GLU A 74 7.72 9.48 4.16
C GLU A 74 6.56 8.95 3.31
N PHE A 75 6.76 7.85 2.58
CA PHE A 75 5.68 7.12 1.94
C PHE A 75 4.62 6.68 2.98
N ALA A 76 5.04 6.11 4.11
CA ALA A 76 4.12 5.71 5.17
C ALA A 76 3.30 6.90 5.72
N ARG A 77 3.88 8.11 5.81
CA ARG A 77 3.15 9.32 6.20
C ARG A 77 2.10 9.72 5.18
N ILE A 78 2.42 9.68 3.89
CA ILE A 78 1.47 9.97 2.80
C ILE A 78 0.28 9.00 2.83
N LEU A 79 0.53 7.74 3.16
CA LEU A 79 -0.53 6.73 3.31
C LEU A 79 -1.27 6.77 4.65
N ASP A 80 -0.89 7.67 5.58
CA ASP A 80 -1.43 7.70 6.94
C ASP A 80 -1.24 6.35 7.68
N HIS A 81 -0.12 5.68 7.42
CA HIS A 81 0.27 4.43 8.06
C HIS A 81 1.23 4.65 9.22
N LYS A 82 0.89 4.07 10.37
CA LYS A 82 1.67 4.17 11.62
C LYS A 82 3.08 3.56 11.55
N HIS A 83 3.33 2.63 10.62
CA HIS A 83 4.56 1.84 10.60
C HIS A 83 5.25 1.84 9.23
N THR A 84 6.44 2.43 9.17
CA THR A 84 7.37 2.40 8.01
C THR A 84 7.70 0.99 7.53
N LYS A 85 7.68 0.00 8.44
CA LYS A 85 7.99 -1.39 8.14
C LYS A 85 7.02 -1.99 7.12
N TRP A 86 5.75 -1.61 7.19
CA TRP A 86 4.71 -2.10 6.26
C TRP A 86 5.05 -1.75 4.80
N VAL A 87 5.43 -0.49 4.52
CA VAL A 87 5.82 -0.03 3.19
C VAL A 87 7.08 -0.77 2.69
N SER A 88 8.03 -0.98 3.58
CA SER A 88 9.26 -1.71 3.28
C SER A 88 9.04 -3.19 2.97
N GLU A 89 8.10 -3.85 3.65
CA GLU A 89 7.72 -5.24 3.39
C GLU A 89 6.87 -5.34 2.13
N ALA A 90 5.91 -4.44 1.91
CA ALA A 90 5.12 -4.37 0.69
C ALA A 90 6.00 -4.21 -0.55
N ALA A 91 7.04 -3.38 -0.49
CA ALA A 91 8.00 -3.18 -1.58
C ALA A 91 8.87 -4.41 -1.90
N ARG A 92 9.08 -5.31 -0.93
CA ARG A 92 9.93 -6.51 -1.08
C ARG A 92 9.13 -7.80 -1.27
N SER A 93 7.83 -7.76 -0.95
CA SER A 93 6.95 -8.92 -1.01
C SER A 93 6.73 -9.35 -2.46
N SER A 94 6.78 -10.66 -2.72
CA SER A 94 6.35 -11.24 -4.00
C SER A 94 4.83 -11.12 -4.22
N THR A 95 4.08 -10.82 -3.17
CA THR A 95 2.64 -10.53 -3.23
C THR A 95 2.39 -9.18 -2.55
N PRO A 96 2.66 -8.06 -3.26
CA PRO A 96 2.38 -6.74 -2.73
C PRO A 96 0.85 -6.48 -2.68
N PRO A 97 0.39 -5.50 -1.88
CA PRO A 97 -1.00 -5.03 -1.91
C PRO A 97 -1.41 -4.63 -3.33
N GLN A 98 -2.71 -4.74 -3.63
CA GLN A 98 -3.22 -4.44 -4.96
C GLN A 98 -2.82 -3.02 -5.40
N GLY A 99 -2.16 -2.92 -6.55
CA GLY A 99 -1.72 -1.67 -7.15
C GLY A 99 -0.59 -0.95 -6.41
N PHE A 100 0.08 -1.58 -5.45
CA PHE A 100 1.18 -0.97 -4.72
C PHE A 100 2.34 -0.60 -5.67
N PRO A 101 2.86 0.64 -5.62
CA PRO A 101 3.81 1.10 -6.62
C PRO A 101 5.19 0.48 -6.44
N VAL A 102 5.79 0.08 -7.57
CA VAL A 102 7.18 -0.39 -7.62
C VAL A 102 8.12 0.78 -7.27
N PRO A 103 9.14 0.56 -6.41
CA PRO A 103 10.17 1.56 -6.14
C PRO A 103 10.87 2.01 -7.41
N ASP A 104 11.12 3.32 -7.52
CA ASP A 104 11.88 3.90 -8.63
C ASP A 104 13.36 3.58 -8.51
N ARG A 105 13.87 3.51 -7.28
CA ARG A 105 15.28 3.25 -6.99
C ARG A 105 15.45 2.43 -5.72
N TRP A 106 16.52 1.65 -5.66
CA TRP A 106 16.99 1.02 -4.44
C TRP A 106 18.31 1.68 -4.01
N GLU A 107 18.33 2.21 -2.80
CA GLU A 107 19.51 2.79 -2.17
C GLU A 107 20.21 1.73 -1.31
N GLU A 108 21.48 1.47 -1.55
CA GLU A 108 22.24 0.49 -0.78
C GLU A 108 22.74 1.12 0.51
N GLY A 109 22.17 0.70 1.65
CA GLY A 109 22.53 1.20 2.97
C GLY A 109 23.27 0.16 3.81
N PRO A 110 23.82 0.56 4.98
CA PRO A 110 24.57 -0.33 5.87
C PRO A 110 23.74 -1.49 6.44
N ARG A 111 22.40 -1.37 6.43
CA ARG A 111 21.45 -2.42 6.87
C ARG A 111 20.74 -3.11 5.69
N GLY A 112 21.24 -2.94 4.47
CA GLY A 112 20.67 -3.49 3.24
C GLY A 112 20.03 -2.44 2.32
N ARG A 113 19.35 -2.92 1.27
CA ARG A 113 18.74 -2.08 0.24
C ARG A 113 17.46 -1.41 0.74
N ARG A 114 17.36 -0.09 0.60
CA ARG A 114 16.21 0.74 0.96
C ARG A 114 15.47 1.17 -0.30
N PRO A 115 14.14 0.93 -0.41
CA PRO A 115 13.37 1.39 -1.56
C PRO A 115 13.16 2.90 -1.50
N ILE A 116 13.20 3.55 -2.66
CA ILE A 116 12.94 4.97 -2.86
C ILE A 116 11.88 5.11 -3.95
N TRP A 117 10.93 6.01 -3.73
CA TRP A 117 9.87 6.36 -4.67
C TRP A 117 9.88 7.85 -4.96
N GLN A 118 9.38 8.21 -6.12
CA GLN A 118 8.95 9.59 -6.39
C GLN A 118 7.73 9.94 -5.54
N ARG A 119 7.74 11.08 -4.83
CA ARG A 119 6.59 11.54 -4.02
C ARG A 119 5.30 11.59 -4.82
N ALA A 120 5.36 12.04 -6.07
CA ALA A 120 4.20 12.09 -6.96
C ALA A 120 3.55 10.70 -7.15
N ARG A 121 4.36 9.64 -7.26
CA ARG A 121 3.84 8.26 -7.40
C ARG A 121 3.21 7.76 -6.11
N ALA A 122 3.80 8.09 -4.96
CA ALA A 122 3.21 7.74 -3.67
C ALA A 122 1.88 8.45 -3.44
N GLN A 123 1.78 9.72 -3.83
CA GLN A 123 0.55 10.50 -3.76
C GLN A 123 -0.52 9.94 -4.69
N GLN A 124 -0.17 9.63 -5.95
CA GLN A 124 -1.09 8.99 -6.90
C GLN A 124 -1.66 7.68 -6.36
N TYR A 125 -0.83 6.84 -5.73
CA TYR A 125 -1.31 5.62 -5.08
C TYR A 125 -2.22 5.91 -3.88
N ALA A 126 -1.91 6.93 -3.07
CA ALA A 126 -2.73 7.35 -1.95
C ALA A 126 -4.10 7.91 -2.38
N ASP A 127 -4.15 8.60 -3.53
CA ASP A 127 -5.34 9.22 -4.10
C ASP A 127 -6.24 8.23 -4.84
N THR A 128 -5.69 7.07 -5.26
CA THR A 128 -6.47 6.08 -6.01
C THR A 128 -7.45 5.33 -5.09
N PRO A 129 -8.78 5.50 -5.26
CA PRO A 129 -9.77 4.84 -4.42
C PRO A 129 -9.71 3.31 -4.58
N GLY A 130 -9.84 2.58 -3.48
CA GLY A 130 -9.85 1.10 -3.49
C GLY A 130 -8.47 0.44 -3.55
N LEU A 131 -7.40 1.18 -3.86
CA LEU A 131 -6.03 0.67 -3.77
C LEU A 131 -5.38 0.94 -2.41
N ARG A 132 -5.97 1.84 -1.61
CA ARG A 132 -5.48 2.17 -0.27
C ARG A 132 -5.51 0.91 0.60
N ALA A 133 -4.35 0.52 1.13
CA ALA A 133 -4.29 -0.49 2.15
C ALA A 133 -5.17 -0.05 3.34
N PRO A 134 -5.88 -0.99 4.01
CA PRO A 134 -6.72 -0.65 5.15
C PRO A 134 -5.88 0.11 6.19
N ARG A 135 -6.38 1.28 6.64
CA ARG A 135 -5.72 2.11 7.67
C ARG A 135 -5.21 1.19 8.78
N ALA A 136 -3.97 1.35 9.22
CA ALA A 136 -3.47 0.63 10.38
C ALA A 136 -4.31 1.02 11.61
N GLY A 137 -5.29 0.19 11.96
CA GLY A 137 -6.34 0.49 12.95
C GLY A 137 -7.76 0.20 12.48
N ALA A 138 -7.99 0.02 11.17
CA ALA A 138 -9.13 -0.77 10.70
C ALA A 138 -8.91 -2.17 11.26
N GLY A 139 -9.81 -2.60 12.14
CA GLY A 139 -9.64 -3.75 13.00
C GLY A 139 -9.10 -4.96 12.25
N ARG A 140 -8.36 -5.80 13.00
CA ARG A 140 -7.96 -7.16 12.60
C ARG A 140 -8.99 -7.72 11.61
N PRO A 141 -8.62 -8.12 10.38
CA PRO A 141 -9.58 -8.71 9.45
C PRO A 141 -10.32 -9.76 10.26
N ALA A 142 -11.66 -9.65 10.31
CA ALA A 142 -12.49 -10.46 11.19
C ALA A 142 -11.97 -11.88 11.11
N GLY A 143 -11.22 -12.27 12.15
CA GLY A 143 -10.56 -13.55 12.15
C GLY A 143 -11.68 -14.55 11.93
N ARG A 144 -11.46 -15.51 11.02
CA ARG A 144 -12.34 -16.66 10.77
C ARG A 144 -13.25 -16.86 11.97
N SER A 145 -14.55 -16.54 11.80
CA SER A 145 -15.53 -16.42 12.88
C SER A 145 -15.17 -17.43 13.97
N ARG A 146 -14.88 -16.94 15.18
CA ARG A 146 -14.56 -17.82 16.31
C ARG A 146 -15.79 -18.73 16.48
N VAL A 147 -15.73 -19.91 15.88
CA VAL A 147 -16.71 -20.95 16.13
C VAL A 147 -16.68 -21.17 17.65
N PRO A 148 -17.83 -21.04 18.34
CA PRO A 148 -17.87 -21.00 19.81
C PRO A 148 -17.28 -22.26 20.45
N TYR A 149 -17.26 -23.36 19.70
CA TYR A 149 -16.66 -24.64 20.07
C TYR A 149 -16.25 -25.41 18.81
N LEU A 150 -15.45 -26.46 19.00
CA LEU A 150 -15.00 -27.36 17.93
C LEU A 150 -16.22 -28.05 17.28
N TYR A 151 -16.30 -28.09 15.95
CA TYR A 151 -17.45 -28.66 15.20
C TYR A 151 -18.77 -27.86 15.27
N ALA A 152 -18.75 -26.57 15.65
CA ALA A 152 -19.94 -25.73 15.53
C ALA A 152 -20.38 -25.60 14.06
N GLY A 153 -21.65 -25.96 13.79
CA GLY A 153 -22.23 -26.02 12.44
C GLY A 153 -21.99 -27.32 11.68
N ASP A 154 -21.40 -28.34 12.31
CA ASP A 154 -21.23 -29.67 11.73
C ASP A 154 -22.51 -30.51 11.93
N GLU A 155 -23.06 -31.07 10.85
CA GLU A 155 -24.24 -31.95 10.88
C GLU A 155 -24.03 -33.17 11.78
N ARG A 156 -22.78 -33.64 11.89
CA ARG A 156 -22.40 -34.75 12.77
C ARG A 156 -22.59 -34.43 14.24
N LEU A 157 -22.42 -33.17 14.65
CA LEU A 157 -22.65 -32.74 16.02
C LEU A 157 -24.15 -32.73 16.34
N THR A 158 -24.99 -32.31 15.41
CA THR A 158 -26.46 -32.39 15.54
C THR A 158 -26.90 -33.84 15.69
N LEU A 159 -26.38 -34.75 14.85
CA LEU A 159 -26.68 -36.18 14.93
C LEU A 159 -26.19 -36.79 16.25
N ALA A 160 -25.00 -36.42 16.72
CA ALA A 160 -24.46 -36.87 18.00
C ALA A 160 -25.33 -36.42 19.19
N ARG A 161 -25.89 -35.21 19.16
CA ARG A 161 -26.83 -34.73 20.19
C ARG A 161 -28.13 -35.51 20.18
N GLN A 162 -28.68 -35.80 18.99
CA GLN A 162 -29.89 -36.60 18.86
C GLN A 162 -29.68 -38.00 19.43
N VAL A 163 -28.60 -38.68 19.05
CA VAL A 163 -28.30 -40.04 19.53
C VAL A 163 -28.04 -40.06 21.03
N LEU A 164 -27.39 -39.04 21.60
CA LEU A 164 -27.21 -38.92 23.06
C LEU A 164 -28.54 -38.72 23.81
N ALA A 165 -29.50 -38.00 23.22
CA ALA A 165 -30.82 -37.80 23.81
C ALA A 165 -31.70 -39.07 23.76
N GLU A 166 -31.59 -39.84 22.67
CA GLU A 166 -32.32 -41.10 22.49
C GLU A 166 -31.71 -42.25 23.32
N HIS A 167 -30.40 -42.21 23.57
CA HIS A 167 -29.64 -43.27 24.23
C HIS A 167 -28.66 -42.74 25.30
N PRO A 168 -29.17 -42.17 26.40
CA PRO A 168 -28.31 -41.53 27.43
C PRO A 168 -27.41 -42.53 28.18
N ASP A 169 -27.83 -43.79 28.30
CA ASP A 169 -27.14 -44.83 29.09
C ASP A 169 -26.18 -45.71 28.25
N GLU A 170 -26.06 -45.48 26.94
CA GLU A 170 -25.17 -46.26 26.08
C GLU A 170 -23.70 -45.83 26.21
N SER A 171 -22.79 -46.81 26.06
CA SER A 171 -21.36 -46.53 26.10
C SER A 171 -20.88 -45.77 24.86
N ASN A 172 -19.80 -45.00 24.98
CA ASN A 172 -19.25 -44.24 23.85
C ASN A 172 -18.93 -45.11 22.62
N ALA A 173 -18.52 -46.37 22.81
CA ALA A 173 -18.23 -47.28 21.69
C ALA A 173 -19.50 -47.61 20.89
N GLN A 174 -20.60 -47.89 21.59
CA GLN A 174 -21.90 -48.19 20.97
C GLN A 174 -22.49 -46.96 20.27
N LEU A 175 -22.36 -45.78 20.90
CA LEU A 175 -22.78 -44.51 20.31
C LEU A 175 -21.99 -44.20 19.02
N ILE A 176 -20.68 -44.48 18.99
CA ILE A 176 -19.84 -44.28 17.80
C ILE A 176 -20.23 -45.23 16.67
N ASP A 177 -20.40 -46.53 16.95
CA ASP A 177 -20.79 -47.50 15.91
C ASP A 177 -22.18 -47.17 15.32
N ARG A 178 -23.10 -46.62 16.13
CA ARG A 178 -24.41 -46.14 15.69
C ARG A 178 -24.30 -44.86 14.85
N LEU A 179 -23.46 -43.91 15.26
CA LEU A 179 -23.22 -42.69 14.50
C LEU A 179 -22.53 -42.96 13.16
N GLU A 180 -21.65 -43.95 13.08
CA GLU A 180 -21.03 -44.40 11.82
C GLU A 180 -22.04 -45.04 10.85
N GLN A 181 -23.11 -45.67 11.36
CA GLN A 181 -24.19 -46.22 10.53
C GLN A 181 -25.19 -45.16 10.06
N LEU A 182 -25.45 -44.14 10.88
CA LEU A 182 -26.42 -43.08 10.59
C LEU A 182 -25.84 -41.91 9.78
N ALA A 183 -24.54 -41.66 9.89
CA ALA A 183 -23.88 -40.58 9.16
C ALA A 183 -23.51 -41.02 7.75
N ASP A 184 -23.96 -40.27 6.74
CA ASP A 184 -23.61 -40.48 5.33
C ASP A 184 -22.17 -40.01 4.99
N THR A 185 -21.33 -39.78 6.02
CA THR A 185 -19.99 -39.22 5.85
C THR A 185 -18.95 -40.02 6.64
N THR A 186 -17.84 -40.35 5.99
CA THR A 186 -16.76 -41.13 6.61
C THR A 186 -16.00 -40.25 7.62
N ALA A 187 -16.24 -40.45 8.91
CA ALA A 187 -15.45 -39.86 9.99
C ALA A 187 -14.72 -40.97 10.74
N SER A 188 -13.51 -40.67 11.25
CA SER A 188 -12.78 -41.63 12.07
C SER A 188 -13.37 -41.72 13.48
N ARG A 189 -13.26 -42.88 14.14
CA ARG A 189 -13.64 -43.05 15.56
C ARG A 189 -13.10 -41.95 16.48
N SER A 190 -11.85 -41.51 16.27
CA SER A 190 -11.24 -40.41 17.04
C SER A 190 -11.98 -39.08 16.85
N THR A 191 -12.52 -38.84 15.65
CA THR A 191 -13.34 -37.66 15.34
C THR A 191 -14.68 -37.75 16.05
N TRP A 192 -15.35 -38.90 15.99
CA TRP A 192 -16.62 -39.13 16.69
C TRP A 192 -16.50 -38.98 18.22
N THR A 193 -15.41 -39.46 18.81
CA THR A 193 -15.15 -39.26 20.25
C THR A 193 -15.10 -37.77 20.61
N LYS A 194 -14.44 -36.94 19.79
CA LYS A 194 -14.34 -35.49 20.03
C LYS A 194 -15.69 -34.80 19.83
N ILE A 195 -16.47 -35.24 18.84
CA ILE A 195 -17.81 -34.72 18.58
C ILE A 195 -18.75 -35.05 19.76
N LEU A 196 -18.75 -36.30 20.25
CA LEU A 196 -19.54 -36.71 21.42
C LEU A 196 -19.14 -35.95 22.69
N ALA A 197 -17.84 -35.75 22.92
CA ALA A 197 -17.37 -34.94 24.04
C ALA A 197 -17.87 -33.49 23.94
N THR A 198 -17.81 -32.91 22.74
CA THR A 198 -18.33 -31.56 22.49
C THR A 198 -19.86 -31.52 22.68
N ALA A 199 -20.59 -32.53 22.20
CA ALA A 199 -22.03 -32.62 22.32
C ALA A 199 -22.46 -32.57 23.80
N ARG A 200 -21.83 -33.37 24.66
CA ARG A 200 -22.11 -33.40 26.11
C ARG A 200 -21.85 -32.06 26.78
N HIS A 201 -20.70 -31.44 26.51
CA HIS A 201 -20.32 -30.16 27.11
C HIS A 201 -21.21 -28.98 26.69
N THR A 202 -21.83 -29.04 25.52
CA THR A 202 -22.61 -27.91 25.00
C THR A 202 -24.11 -28.02 25.33
N THR A 203 -24.58 -29.16 25.84
CA THR A 203 -25.97 -29.34 26.32
C THR A 203 -26.23 -28.77 27.72
N GLU A 204 -25.18 -28.37 28.46
CA GLU A 204 -25.28 -27.91 29.86
C GLU A 204 -25.34 -26.36 30.02
N GLU A 205 -25.39 -25.59 28.93
CA GLU A 205 -25.44 -24.10 28.98
C GLU A 205 -26.72 -23.49 28.38
N GLU A 206 -27.89 -24.12 28.55
CA GLU A 206 -29.20 -23.47 28.37
C GLU A 206 -29.90 -23.19 29.70
#